data_AF-A0A7J2QWF6-F1
#
_entry.id   AF-A0A7J2QWF6-F1
#
_cell.length_a   1.000
_cell.length_b   1.000
_cell.length_c   1.000
_cell.angle_alpha   90.00
_cell.angle_beta   90.00
_cell.angle_gamma   90.00
#
_symmetry.space_group_name_H-M   'P 1'
#
loop_
_entity.id
_entity.type
_entity.pdbx_description
1 polymer ?
#
loop_
_entity_poly.entity_id
_entity_poly.type
_entity_poly.pdbx_seq_one_letter_code
_entity_poly.pdbx_strand_id
1 'polypeptide(L)' 'MEKPRSHEIDEEAKNYLRSFFSPPWNVEEINPDYGLDFRITIVEEGKVTENFFFIQLKGTDKLKETKDHIVF' A
#
# COMPACT_ATOMS: atom_id res chain seq x y z
N MET A 1 -26.97 -6.08 -0.21
CA MET A 1 -25.88 -5.49 0.60
C MET A 1 -25.14 -4.52 -0.29
N GLU A 2 -25.05 -3.26 0.10
CA GLU A 2 -24.26 -2.25 -0.61
C GLU A 2 -22.82 -2.29 -0.09
N LYS A 3 -21.86 -2.09 -0.98
CA LYS A 3 -20.44 -2.05 -0.64
C LYS A 3 -20.17 -0.72 0.09
N PRO A 4 -19.66 -0.71 1.34
CA PRO A 4 -19.37 0.54 2.03
C PRO A 4 -18.29 1.33 1.28
N ARG A 5 -18.40 2.66 1.22
CA ARG A 5 -17.37 3.54 0.61
C ARG A 5 -15.96 3.26 1.14
N SER A 6 -15.83 2.90 2.41
CA SER A 6 -14.54 2.52 3.01
C SER A 6 -13.89 1.31 2.33
N HIS A 7 -14.68 0.36 1.83
CA HIS A 7 -14.17 -0.81 1.10
C HIS A 7 -13.76 -0.46 -0.32
N GLU A 8 -14.43 0.51 -0.95
CA GLU A 8 -14.02 1.05 -2.26
C GLU A 8 -12.68 1.80 -2.13
N ILE A 9 -12.56 2.68 -1.13
CA ILE A 9 -11.32 3.42 -0.85
C ILE A 9 -10.14 2.46 -0.59
N ASP A 10 -10.35 1.41 0.19
CA ASP A 10 -9.31 0.42 0.48
C ASP A 10 -8.84 -0.30 -0.79
N GLU A 11 -9.78 -0.74 -1.64
CA GLU A 11 -9.44 -1.35 -2.92
C GLU A 11 -8.75 -0.38 -3.89
N GLU A 12 -9.24 0.85 -3.99
CA GLU A 12 -8.64 1.91 -4.80
C GLU A 12 -7.19 2.17 -4.37
N ALA A 13 -6.94 2.29 -3.06
CA ALA A 13 -5.61 2.48 -2.50
C ALA A 13 -4.68 1.29 -2.79
N LYS A 14 -5.17 0.06 -2.61
CA LYS A 14 -4.39 -1.17 -2.90
C LYS A 14 -4.02 -1.26 -4.38
N ASN A 15 -4.96 -0.95 -5.26
CA ASN A 15 -4.73 -0.93 -6.70
C ASN A 15 -3.70 0.12 -7.09
N TYR A 16 -3.80 1.32 -6.50
CA TYR A 16 -2.82 2.39 -6.70
C TYR A 16 -1.42 1.93 -6.30
N LEU A 17 -1.27 1.41 -5.07
CA LEU A 17 0.03 0.93 -4.57
C LEU A 17 0.64 -0.15 -5.47
N ARG A 18 -0.15 -1.16 -5.88
CA ARG A 18 0.33 -2.21 -6.79
C ARG A 18 0.82 -1.63 -8.11
N SER A 19 0.06 -0.69 -8.71
CA SER A 19 0.45 -0.05 -9.98
C SER A 19 1.64 0.90 -9.86
N PHE A 20 1.85 1.49 -8.68
CA PHE A 20 2.95 2.42 -8.44
C PHE A 20 4.30 1.71 -8.34
N PHE A 21 4.35 0.55 -7.68
CA PHE A 21 5.60 -0.19 -7.49
C PHE A 21 5.85 -1.28 -8.54
N SER A 22 4.80 -1.81 -9.19
CA SER A 22 4.92 -2.92 -10.13
C SER A 22 4.52 -2.51 -11.56
N PRO A 23 5.34 -2.84 -12.57
CA PRO A 23 6.77 -3.19 -12.53
C PRO A 23 7.68 -1.95 -12.26
N PRO A 24 8.93 -2.10 -11.76
CA PRO A 24 9.75 -3.33 -11.76
C PRO A 24 9.78 -4.12 -10.45
N TRP A 25 9.28 -3.58 -9.33
CA TRP A 25 9.40 -4.25 -8.04
C TRP A 25 8.30 -5.29 -7.82
N ASN A 26 8.61 -6.26 -6.97
CA ASN A 26 7.66 -7.30 -6.58
C ASN A 26 6.81 -6.78 -5.41
N VAL A 27 5.49 -6.84 -5.58
CA VAL A 27 4.51 -6.37 -4.60
C VAL A 27 3.75 -7.57 -4.06
N GLU A 28 3.97 -7.89 -2.78
CA GLU A 28 3.34 -9.01 -2.09
C GLU A 28 2.37 -8.47 -1.03
N GLU A 29 1.10 -8.87 -1.09
CA GLU A 29 0.17 -8.68 0.03
C GLU A 29 0.52 -9.66 1.14
N ILE A 30 0.61 -9.15 2.36
CA ILE A 30 0.89 -9.97 3.55
C ILE A 30 -0.33 -9.97 4.46
N ASN A 31 -0.51 -11.05 5.22
CA ASN A 31 -1.66 -11.18 6.10
C ASN A 31 -1.64 -10.04 7.15
N PRO A 32 -2.69 -9.22 7.26
CA PRO A 32 -2.71 -8.00 8.08
C PRO A 32 -2.69 -8.22 9.61
N ASP A 33 -2.25 -9.38 10.10
CA ASP A 33 -2.25 -9.76 11.52
C ASP A 33 -1.45 -8.80 12.44
N TYR A 34 -0.65 -7.89 11.86
CA TYR A 34 0.12 -6.88 12.59
C TYR A 34 0.01 -5.47 11.98
N GLY A 35 -1.04 -5.19 11.19
CA GLY A 35 -1.28 -3.87 10.60
C GLY A 35 -0.34 -3.49 9.47
N LEU A 36 0.44 -4.43 8.93
CA LEU A 36 1.19 -4.28 7.69
C LEU A 36 0.38 -4.93 6.56
N ASP A 37 0.32 -4.27 5.41
CA ASP A 37 -0.52 -4.69 4.29
C ASP A 37 0.32 -5.28 3.14
N PHE A 38 1.52 -4.72 2.91
CA PHE A 38 2.38 -5.13 1.79
C PHE A 38 3.84 -5.31 2.19
N ARG A 39 4.51 -6.22 1.49
CA ARG A 39 5.97 -6.33 1.39
C ARG A 39 6.39 -6.01 -0.04
N ILE A 40 7.27 -5.02 -0.19
CA ILE A 40 7.82 -4.62 -1.49
C ILE A 40 9.26 -5.10 -1.56
N THR A 41 9.56 -5.96 -2.53
CA THR A 41 10.93 -6.45 -2.76
C THR A 41 11.53 -5.71 -3.95
N ILE A 42 12.69 -5.09 -3.72
CA ILE A 42 13.39 -4.30 -4.73
C ILE A 42 13.97 -5.25 -5.79
N VAL A 43 13.75 -4.89 -7.05
CA VAL A 43 14.30 -5.57 -8.22
C VAL A 43 15.25 -4.61 -8.92
N GLU A 44 16.49 -5.06 -9.13
CA GLU A 44 17.55 -4.29 -9.79
C GLU A 44 18.07 -5.07 -10.99
N GLU A 45 18.16 -4.43 -12.16
CA GLU A 45 18.64 -5.05 -13.41
C GLU A 45 17.90 -6.36 -13.75
N GLY A 46 16.60 -6.44 -13.41
CA GLY A 46 15.78 -7.64 -13.62
C GLY A 46 16.03 -8.79 -12.62
N LYS A 47 16.86 -8.57 -11.58
CA LYS A 47 17.12 -9.54 -10.52
C LYS A 47 16.41 -9.14 -9.23
N VAL A 48 15.69 -10.09 -8.65
CA VAL A 48 15.09 -9.94 -7.32
C VAL A 48 16.22 -9.86 -6.28
N THR A 49 16.22 -8.82 -5.46
CA THR A 49 17.22 -8.62 -4.40
C THR A 49 16.71 -9.13 -3.06
N GLU A 50 17.59 -9.16 -2.03
CA GLU A 50 17.19 -9.39 -0.64
C GLU A 50 16.69 -8.11 0.06
N ASN A 51 16.72 -6.97 -0.63
CA ASN A 51 16.26 -5.69 -0.09
C ASN A 51 14.73 -5.60 -0.20
N PHE A 52 14.07 -5.42 0.93
CA PHE A 52 12.63 -5.21 0.99
C PHE A 52 12.24 -4.23 2.09
N PHE A 53 11.04 -3.68 1.96
CA PHE A 53 10.42 -2.86 2.99
C PHE A 53 8.94 -3.20 3.09
N PHE A 54 8.36 -2.92 4.26
CA PHE A 54 6.93 -3.12 4.52
C PHE A 54 6.17 -1.81 4.39
N ILE A 55 4.91 -1.91 3.96
CA ILE A 55 3.99 -0.78 3.89
C ILE A 55 2.75 -1.10 4.73
N GLN A 56 2.38 -0.16 5.59
CA GLN A 56 1.01 -0.03 6.08
C GLN A 56 0.28 0.98 5.19
N LEU A 57 -0.85 0.57 4.62
CA LEU A 57 -1.63 1.38 3.69
C LEU A 57 -2.85 1.97 4.38
N LYS A 58 -3.11 3.26 4.13
CA LYS A 58 -4.31 3.98 4.57
C LYS A 58 -4.86 4.77 3.39
N GLY A 59 -6.14 4.60 3.09
CA GLY A 59 -6.87 5.41 2.11
C GLY A 59 -7.88 6.32 2.80
N THR A 60 -8.07 7.53 2.27
CA THR A 60 -9.09 8.49 2.73
C THR A 60 -9.55 9.38 1.59
N ASP A 61 -10.83 9.77 1.59
CA ASP A 61 -11.38 10.80 0.70
C ASP A 61 -11.11 12.23 1.23
N LYS A 62 -10.65 12.35 2.50
CA LYS A 62 -10.44 13.64 3.17
C LYS A 62 -9.10 13.63 3.87
N LEU A 63 -8.18 14.45 3.37
CA LEU A 63 -6.90 14.68 4.02
C LEU A 63 -7.02 15.84 5.01
N LYS A 64 -6.72 15.61 6.28
CA LYS A 64 -6.52 16.69 7.25
C LYS A 64 -5.05 16.76 7.64
N GLU A 65 -4.36 17.72 7.04
CA GLU A 65 -2.95 17.97 7.34
C GLU A 65 -2.83 18.94 8.52
N THR A 66 -2.02 18.56 9.51
CA THR A 66 -1.51 19.47 10.52
C THR A 66 -0.04 19.73 10.24
N LYS A 67 0.56 20.75 10.87
CA LYS A 67 1.97 21.10 10.63
C LYS A 67 2.95 19.94 10.85
N ASP A 68 2.59 18.97 11.71
CA ASP A 68 3.49 17.91 12.14
C ASP A 68 3.06 16.50 11.70
N HIS A 69 1.79 16.30 11.32
CA HIS A 69 1.27 14.99 10.93
C HIS A 69 -0.01 15.06 10.09
N ILE A 70 -0.23 14.01 9.31
CA ILE A 70 -1.46 13.76 8.57
C ILE A 70 -2.43 12.97 9.46
N VAL A 71 -3.66 13.44 9.55
CA VAL A 71 -4.77 12.73 10.20
C VAL A 71 -5.70 12.18 9.13
N PHE A 72 -5.97 10.88 9.21
CA PHE A 72 -6.87 10.13 8.33
C PHE A 72 -8.29 10.07 8.90
#